data_AF-A0A2D8EVF8-F1
#
_entry.id   AF-A0A2D8EVF8-F1
#
_cell.length_a   1.000
_cell.length_b   1.000
_cell.length_c   1.000
_cell.angle_alpha   90.00
_cell.angle_beta   90.00
_cell.angle_gamma   90.00
#
_symmetry.space_group_name_H-M   'P 1'
#
loop_
_entity.id
_entity.type
_entity.pdbx_description
1 polymer ?
#
loop_
_entity_poly.entity_id
_entity_poly.type
_entity_poly.pdbx_seq_one_letter_code
_entity_poly.pdbx_strand_id
1 'polypeptide(L)'
;MANRKITALNELTAIVATDVFPVIDVSESANADKNKKIQLTTILRGIPNGTASAPSVGFIGDTGTSGFFRVTDDEIGVSCNQVQIASFASAGLKLGSGTAAAQLHLFSTDTVDQVIIENTDTGADTAPDLVLFRNSASPADNDNLGNLVFRGQDDNGDAVEYATIAAQIADASNTSEDGILDLMSTAAGTLASRIRLKSEFVGVHEADPTFPLHLFSDDATAAFCIESNLDSSGSSADLVFIHNRGDAGAGQDNDVLSTITFQGKNDGANESDTVPAGVEYAAIEAVIIDASDDTEDGQINLQVMDAGSLTTQISVGPDAITLGDAVNLVFNTTTGTKIGTSTTQKLAFFNSTPVVQQSAIANITTTASSGTLPTANGSITVANAASATNAELLEFCVELESKLESALGILRTFGLIAT
;
A
#
# COMPACT_ATOMS: atom_id res chain seq x y z
N MET A 1 48.95 38.88 -66.77
CA MET A 1 48.92 39.75 -65.58
C MET A 1 50.35 40.12 -65.23
N ALA A 2 50.62 41.37 -64.83
CA ALA A 2 51.97 41.77 -64.41
C ALA A 2 52.40 40.96 -63.17
N ASN A 3 53.67 40.57 -63.11
CA ASN A 3 54.25 39.87 -61.96
C ASN A 3 54.29 40.82 -60.75
N ARG A 4 53.25 40.78 -59.91
CA ARG A 4 53.20 41.52 -58.64
C ARG A 4 53.82 40.66 -57.55
N LYS A 5 54.69 41.26 -56.72
CA LYS A 5 55.22 40.60 -55.51
C LYS A 5 54.08 40.37 -54.52
N ILE A 6 54.11 39.26 -53.78
CA ILE A 6 53.12 38.94 -52.73
C ILE A 6 53.05 40.05 -51.68
N THR A 7 54.19 40.65 -51.33
CA THR A 7 54.29 41.78 -50.39
C THR A 7 53.62 43.07 -50.90
N ALA A 8 53.17 43.11 -52.15
CA ALA A 8 52.47 44.25 -52.76
C ALA A 8 50.99 43.92 -53.06
N LEU A 9 50.48 42.81 -52.54
CA LEU A 9 49.06 42.45 -52.59
C LEU A 9 48.34 43.08 -51.39
N ASN A 10 47.13 43.57 -51.64
CA ASN A 10 46.24 44.03 -50.56
C ASN A 10 45.54 42.81 -49.95
N GLU A 11 45.10 42.96 -48.69
CA GLU A 11 44.28 41.94 -48.04
C GLU A 11 43.01 41.67 -48.84
N LEU A 12 42.70 40.39 -49.01
CA LEU A 12 41.46 39.94 -49.62
C LEU A 12 40.39 39.88 -48.52
N THR A 13 39.46 40.83 -48.53
CA THR A 13 38.42 40.96 -47.50
C THR A 13 37.14 40.16 -47.81
N ALA A 14 36.99 39.66 -49.03
CA ALA A 14 35.87 38.82 -49.46
C ALA A 14 36.39 37.65 -50.31
N ILE A 15 36.36 36.46 -49.73
CA ILE A 15 36.96 35.26 -50.31
C ILE A 15 35.90 34.47 -51.09
N VAL A 16 36.28 33.90 -52.23
CA VAL A 16 35.44 33.01 -53.07
C VAL A 16 36.06 31.62 -53.21
N ALA A 17 35.23 30.61 -53.51
CA ALA A 17 35.65 29.20 -53.52
C ALA A 17 36.80 28.87 -54.49
N THR A 18 36.98 29.68 -55.55
CA THR A 18 38.06 29.52 -56.54
C THR A 18 39.38 30.16 -56.10
N ASP A 19 39.39 30.90 -55.00
CA ASP A 19 40.60 31.51 -54.47
C ASP A 19 41.60 30.44 -54.01
N VAL A 20 42.87 30.80 -54.11
CA VAL A 20 43.99 29.89 -53.92
C VAL A 20 44.98 30.47 -52.94
N PHE A 21 45.39 29.64 -51.99
CA PHE A 21 46.52 29.92 -51.12
C PHE A 21 47.79 29.47 -51.84
N PRO A 22 48.72 30.39 -52.18
CA PRO A 22 50.00 30.01 -52.74
C PRO A 22 50.86 29.36 -51.65
N VAL A 23 51.37 28.15 -51.92
CA VAL A 23 52.36 27.46 -51.10
C VAL A 23 53.71 27.67 -51.76
N ILE A 24 54.57 28.43 -51.09
CA ILE A 24 55.92 28.74 -51.58
C ILE A 24 56.90 27.83 -50.84
N ASP A 25 57.61 27.00 -51.60
CA ASP A 25 58.70 26.19 -51.05
C ASP A 25 59.93 27.08 -50.84
N VAL A 26 60.31 27.27 -49.58
CA VAL A 26 61.46 28.11 -49.19
C VAL A 26 62.78 27.33 -49.13
N SER A 27 62.75 26.02 -49.35
CA SER A 27 63.94 25.15 -49.23
C SER A 27 64.89 25.24 -50.43
N GLU A 28 64.37 25.58 -51.63
CA GLU A 28 65.17 25.80 -52.84
C GLU A 28 64.55 26.95 -53.66
N SER A 29 65.21 28.10 -53.69
CA SER A 29 64.66 29.36 -54.20
C SER A 29 64.37 29.43 -55.71
N ALA A 30 64.51 28.32 -56.46
CA ALA A 30 64.52 28.35 -57.93
C ALA A 30 63.73 27.24 -58.64
N ASN A 31 63.09 26.29 -57.95
CA ASN A 31 62.31 25.25 -58.64
C ASN A 31 60.84 25.64 -58.78
N ALA A 32 60.50 26.26 -59.92
CA ALA A 32 59.14 26.67 -60.27
C ALA A 32 58.13 25.50 -60.31
N ASP A 33 58.59 24.25 -60.46
CA ASP A 33 57.72 23.06 -60.54
C ASP A 33 57.21 22.59 -59.17
N LYS A 34 57.76 23.14 -58.07
CA LYS A 34 57.41 22.76 -56.69
C LYS A 34 56.51 23.75 -55.96
N ASN A 35 56.41 25.02 -56.38
CA ASN A 35 55.42 25.92 -55.81
C ASN A 35 54.01 25.41 -56.14
N LYS A 36 53.21 25.13 -55.11
CA LYS A 36 51.85 24.61 -55.25
C LYS A 36 50.84 25.70 -54.91
N LYS A 37 49.60 25.48 -55.33
CA LYS A 37 48.45 26.25 -54.88
C LYS A 37 47.48 25.30 -54.22
N ILE A 38 46.94 25.67 -53.08
CA ILE A 38 45.85 24.94 -52.45
C ILE A 38 44.59 25.78 -52.64
N GLN A 39 43.58 25.21 -53.29
CA GLN A 39 42.27 25.88 -53.36
C GLN A 39 41.67 25.95 -51.97
N LEU A 40 40.98 27.04 -51.63
CA LEU A 40 40.29 27.16 -50.34
C LEU A 40 39.40 25.95 -50.05
N THR A 41 38.68 25.45 -51.06
CA THR A 41 37.84 24.25 -50.94
C THR A 41 38.62 22.99 -50.54
N THR A 42 39.88 22.88 -50.95
CA THR A 42 40.77 21.78 -50.56
C THR A 42 41.21 21.91 -49.10
N ILE A 43 41.46 23.14 -48.62
CA ILE A 43 41.76 23.40 -47.21
C ILE A 43 40.55 23.02 -46.34
N LEU A 44 39.34 23.42 -46.75
CA LEU A 44 38.13 23.16 -45.98
C LEU A 44 37.67 21.69 -46.00
N ARG A 45 37.95 20.94 -47.08
CA ARG A 45 37.59 19.51 -47.20
C ARG A 45 38.68 18.55 -46.75
N GLY A 46 39.90 19.05 -46.53
CA GLY A 46 41.10 18.24 -46.27
C GLY A 46 41.66 18.40 -44.86
N ILE A 47 40.85 18.84 -43.89
CA ILE A 47 41.24 18.92 -42.48
C ILE A 47 41.70 17.52 -42.04
N PRO A 48 42.93 17.34 -41.53
CA PRO A 48 43.40 16.04 -41.02
C PRO A 48 42.50 15.51 -39.91
N ASN A 49 42.44 14.19 -39.71
CA ASN A 49 41.50 13.62 -38.72
C ASN A 49 41.76 14.11 -37.28
N GLY A 50 43.01 14.32 -36.88
CA GLY A 50 43.36 14.61 -35.48
C GLY A 50 43.08 13.44 -34.53
N THR A 51 43.21 13.69 -33.22
CA THR A 51 42.89 12.76 -32.13
C THR A 51 42.40 13.56 -30.90
N ALA A 52 41.88 12.88 -29.87
CA ALA A 52 41.53 13.56 -28.62
C ALA A 52 42.72 14.29 -27.96
N SER A 53 43.93 13.74 -28.06
CA SER A 53 45.15 14.35 -27.53
C SER A 53 45.79 15.39 -28.45
N ALA A 54 45.36 15.47 -29.71
CA ALA A 54 45.88 16.38 -30.72
C ALA A 54 44.78 16.68 -31.76
N PRO A 55 43.81 17.54 -31.44
CA PRO A 55 42.70 17.84 -32.31
C PRO A 55 43.15 18.55 -33.60
N SER A 56 42.40 18.31 -34.67
CA SER A 56 42.69 18.88 -35.99
C SER A 56 42.40 20.38 -36.11
N VAL A 57 41.47 20.87 -35.30
CA VAL A 57 41.08 22.28 -35.20
C VAL A 57 41.14 22.66 -33.74
N GLY A 58 42.14 23.45 -33.36
CA GLY A 58 42.36 23.94 -32.00
C GLY A 58 42.23 25.46 -31.91
N PHE A 59 42.47 26.00 -30.72
CA PHE A 59 42.40 27.43 -30.43
C PHE A 59 43.80 28.03 -30.23
N ILE A 60 44.05 29.26 -30.69
CA ILE A 60 45.36 29.92 -30.60
C ILE A 60 45.84 30.10 -29.15
N GLY A 61 44.89 30.29 -28.22
CA GLY A 61 45.18 30.45 -26.78
C GLY A 61 45.39 29.13 -26.03
N ASP A 62 45.20 27.99 -26.68
CA ASP A 62 45.41 26.66 -26.11
C ASP A 62 46.68 26.03 -26.71
N THR A 63 47.32 25.15 -25.95
CA THR A 63 48.53 24.41 -26.34
C THR A 63 48.26 23.26 -27.33
N GLY A 64 47.11 23.31 -28.03
CA GLY A 64 46.66 22.27 -28.94
C GLY A 64 46.10 21.03 -28.22
N THR A 65 45.53 21.20 -27.03
CA THR A 65 45.01 20.11 -26.19
C THR A 65 43.49 19.98 -26.24
N SER A 66 42.80 20.99 -26.75
CA SER A 66 41.35 21.11 -26.81
C SER A 66 40.93 21.57 -28.21
N GLY A 67 39.84 21.01 -28.72
CA GLY A 67 39.40 21.28 -30.08
C GLY A 67 38.58 20.17 -30.72
N PHE A 68 38.39 20.28 -32.04
CA PHE A 68 37.61 19.36 -32.85
C PHE A 68 38.50 18.37 -33.61
N PHE A 69 38.05 17.12 -33.68
CA PHE A 69 38.71 16.05 -34.41
C PHE A 69 37.70 15.07 -34.96
N ARG A 70 38.11 14.22 -35.90
CA ARG A 70 37.31 13.13 -36.42
C ARG A 70 37.55 11.88 -35.57
N VAL A 71 36.50 11.34 -34.97
CA VAL A 71 36.61 10.13 -34.13
C VAL A 71 36.68 8.90 -35.02
N THR A 72 35.72 8.77 -35.93
CA THR A 72 35.57 7.68 -36.90
C THR A 72 34.84 8.21 -38.15
N ASP A 73 34.49 7.33 -39.09
CA ASP A 73 33.52 7.65 -40.14
C ASP A 73 32.23 8.22 -39.54
N ASP A 74 31.72 9.28 -40.16
CA ASP A 74 30.51 10.03 -39.77
C ASP A 74 30.42 10.48 -38.31
N GLU A 75 31.56 10.66 -37.63
CA GLU A 75 31.61 11.11 -36.23
C GLU A 75 32.65 12.21 -35.97
N ILE A 76 32.18 13.31 -35.38
CA ILE A 76 33.00 14.48 -35.00
C ILE A 76 33.11 14.53 -33.47
N GLY A 77 34.31 14.64 -32.94
CA GLY A 77 34.61 14.68 -31.52
C GLY A 77 35.01 16.06 -31.03
N VAL A 78 34.71 16.33 -29.77
CA VAL A 78 35.18 17.49 -29.00
C VAL A 78 36.13 16.99 -27.92
N SER A 79 37.32 17.57 -27.87
CA SER A 79 38.33 17.31 -26.84
C SER A 79 38.53 18.53 -25.96
N CYS A 80 38.73 18.29 -24.67
CA CYS A 80 39.15 19.29 -23.70
C CYS A 80 40.27 18.67 -22.86
N ASN A 81 41.40 19.38 -22.75
CA ASN A 81 42.58 18.92 -22.01
C ASN A 81 42.96 17.45 -22.35
N GLN A 82 43.03 17.14 -23.65
CA GLN A 82 43.40 15.83 -24.20
C GLN A 82 42.38 14.71 -23.98
N VAL A 83 41.22 15.00 -23.38
CA VAL A 83 40.14 14.03 -23.13
C VAL A 83 38.98 14.33 -24.07
N GLN A 84 38.44 13.29 -24.72
CA GLN A 84 37.19 13.42 -25.46
C GLN A 84 36.04 13.61 -24.47
N ILE A 85 35.35 14.75 -24.58
CA ILE A 85 34.21 15.09 -23.71
C ILE A 85 32.87 14.94 -24.41
N ALA A 86 32.86 14.97 -25.74
CA ALA A 86 31.66 14.76 -26.53
C ALA A 86 31.96 14.24 -27.93
N SER A 87 30.97 13.64 -28.57
CA SER A 87 30.96 13.48 -30.02
C SER A 87 29.55 13.50 -30.62
N PHE A 88 29.51 13.88 -31.89
CA PHE A 88 28.32 13.97 -32.72
C PHE A 88 28.45 12.90 -33.81
N ALA A 89 27.58 11.90 -33.76
CA ALA A 89 27.49 10.84 -34.75
C ALA A 89 26.11 10.88 -35.41
N SER A 90 25.96 10.18 -36.53
CA SER A 90 24.64 9.95 -37.16
C SER A 90 23.62 9.30 -36.21
N ALA A 91 24.11 8.52 -35.23
CA ALA A 91 23.29 7.87 -34.21
C ALA A 91 22.91 8.78 -33.02
N GLY A 92 23.53 9.95 -32.84
CA GLY A 92 23.22 10.88 -31.74
C GLY A 92 24.42 11.63 -31.13
N LEU A 93 24.15 12.28 -30.00
CA LEU A 93 25.12 13.01 -29.17
C LEU A 93 25.63 12.10 -28.04
N LYS A 94 26.96 11.97 -27.95
CA LYS A 94 27.67 11.35 -26.83
C LYS A 94 28.24 12.44 -25.94
N LEU A 95 28.04 12.33 -24.63
CA LEU A 95 28.74 13.12 -23.63
C LEU A 95 29.56 12.15 -22.76
N GLY A 96 30.89 12.28 -22.78
CA GLY A 96 31.84 11.32 -22.19
C GLY A 96 32.43 10.33 -23.21
N SER A 97 33.12 9.29 -22.71
CA SER A 97 33.95 8.37 -23.51
C SER A 97 33.27 7.06 -23.91
N GLY A 98 31.99 6.87 -23.58
CA GLY A 98 31.24 5.65 -23.91
C GLY A 98 30.64 5.61 -25.31
N THR A 99 29.88 4.55 -25.62
CA THR A 99 29.22 4.35 -26.93
C THR A 99 27.73 4.71 -26.86
N ALA A 100 27.26 5.67 -27.64
CA ALA A 100 25.83 6.01 -27.70
C ALA A 100 24.97 4.77 -27.97
N ALA A 101 24.01 4.52 -27.08
CA ALA A 101 22.93 3.54 -27.26
C ALA A 101 21.58 4.23 -27.54
N ALA A 102 21.54 5.56 -27.41
CA ALA A 102 20.38 6.42 -27.64
C ALA A 102 20.86 7.78 -28.20
N GLN A 103 19.91 8.60 -28.65
CA GLN A 103 20.22 9.88 -29.29
C GLN A 103 20.87 10.91 -28.34
N LEU A 104 20.54 10.85 -27.05
CA LEU A 104 21.27 11.52 -25.98
C LEU A 104 21.71 10.43 -24.99
N HIS A 105 23.02 10.23 -24.84
CA HIS A 105 23.56 9.26 -23.88
C HIS A 105 24.74 9.90 -23.12
N LEU A 106 24.61 9.95 -21.80
CA LEU A 106 25.60 10.50 -20.89
C LEU A 106 26.43 9.37 -20.28
N PHE A 107 27.74 9.53 -20.25
CA PHE A 107 28.69 8.63 -19.62
C PHE A 107 29.51 9.37 -18.59
N SER A 108 29.48 8.89 -17.36
CA SER A 108 30.43 9.31 -16.34
C SER A 108 30.77 8.16 -15.42
N THR A 109 31.93 8.28 -14.78
CA THR A 109 32.36 7.46 -13.64
C THR A 109 32.41 8.27 -12.36
N ASP A 110 31.97 9.54 -12.39
CA ASP A 110 31.86 10.34 -11.20
C ASP A 110 30.68 9.85 -10.32
N THR A 111 30.67 10.33 -9.08
CA THR A 111 29.62 10.02 -8.11
C THR A 111 28.77 11.26 -7.80
N VAL A 112 28.73 12.23 -8.72
CA VAL A 112 27.92 13.45 -8.60
C VAL A 112 26.73 13.38 -9.57
N ASP A 113 25.89 14.41 -9.54
CA ASP A 113 24.69 14.46 -10.36
C ASP A 113 25.01 14.44 -11.85
N GLN A 114 24.43 13.47 -12.57
CA GLN A 114 24.61 13.34 -14.02
C GLN A 114 23.73 14.32 -14.81
N VAL A 115 22.54 14.62 -14.29
CA VAL A 115 21.57 15.52 -14.90
C VAL A 115 21.07 16.47 -13.82
N ILE A 116 21.28 17.77 -14.03
CA ILE A 116 20.72 18.83 -13.21
C ILE A 116 19.80 19.65 -14.11
N ILE A 117 18.55 19.85 -13.67
CA ILE A 117 17.61 20.80 -14.26
C ILE A 117 17.31 21.82 -13.18
N GLU A 118 17.75 23.06 -13.35
CA GLU A 118 17.70 24.09 -12.31
C GLU A 118 16.89 25.31 -12.79
N ASN A 119 16.09 25.86 -11.89
CA ASN A 119 15.35 27.09 -12.07
C ASN A 119 15.45 27.95 -10.79
N THR A 120 15.63 29.26 -10.95
CA THR A 120 15.83 30.21 -9.84
C THR A 120 14.65 31.16 -9.65
N ASP A 121 13.47 30.82 -10.18
CA ASP A 121 12.27 31.63 -10.07
C ASP A 121 11.76 31.67 -8.62
N THR A 122 11.15 32.78 -8.23
CA THR A 122 10.63 33.00 -6.87
C THR A 122 9.10 33.08 -6.82
N GLY A 123 8.42 32.78 -7.92
CA GLY A 123 6.97 32.78 -8.08
C GLY A 123 6.31 31.48 -7.62
N ALA A 124 5.01 31.35 -7.88
CA ALA A 124 4.19 30.22 -7.45
C ALA A 124 3.93 29.18 -8.56
N ASP A 125 4.41 29.44 -9.77
CA ASP A 125 4.18 28.60 -10.95
C ASP A 125 5.21 27.46 -11.06
N THR A 126 4.98 26.53 -11.99
CA THR A 126 5.81 25.33 -12.12
C THR A 126 7.06 25.57 -12.96
N ALA A 127 8.22 25.31 -12.35
CA ALA A 127 9.51 25.06 -12.99
C ALA A 127 10.51 24.57 -11.92
N PRO A 128 11.53 23.76 -12.27
CA PRO A 128 11.74 23.12 -13.57
C PRO A 128 10.90 21.84 -13.74
N ASP A 129 10.56 21.51 -15.00
CA ASP A 129 9.75 20.33 -15.35
C ASP A 129 10.51 19.34 -16.26
N LEU A 130 10.31 18.04 -16.04
CA LEU A 130 10.70 16.98 -16.99
C LEU A 130 9.43 16.45 -17.68
N VAL A 131 9.27 16.78 -18.97
CA VAL A 131 8.10 16.39 -19.76
C VAL A 131 8.45 15.26 -20.72
N LEU A 132 7.84 14.09 -20.54
CA LEU A 132 7.92 12.95 -21.46
C LEU A 132 6.68 12.92 -22.35
N PHE A 133 6.79 13.52 -23.55
CA PHE A 133 5.65 13.68 -24.45
C PHE A 133 5.71 12.71 -25.63
N ARG A 134 4.82 11.70 -25.62
CA ARG A 134 4.58 10.85 -26.78
C ARG A 134 3.65 11.55 -27.76
N ASN A 135 4.23 12.29 -28.71
CA ASN A 135 3.50 13.02 -29.74
C ASN A 135 2.96 12.10 -30.85
N SER A 136 1.95 11.29 -30.53
CA SER A 136 1.27 10.41 -31.48
C SER A 136 0.13 11.14 -32.21
N ALA A 137 0.05 11.00 -33.53
CA ALA A 137 -1.07 11.53 -34.32
C ALA A 137 -2.33 10.64 -34.25
N SER A 138 -2.22 9.46 -33.64
CA SER A 138 -3.29 8.47 -33.48
C SER A 138 -3.20 7.86 -32.07
N PRO A 139 -3.47 8.64 -31.01
CA PRO A 139 -3.50 8.09 -29.66
C PRO A 139 -4.63 7.06 -29.54
N ALA A 140 -4.38 5.99 -28.78
CA ALA A 140 -5.35 4.96 -28.49
C ALA A 140 -5.29 4.56 -27.01
N ASP A 141 -6.39 3.98 -26.51
CA ASP A 141 -6.43 3.34 -25.21
C ASP A 141 -5.30 2.31 -25.11
N ASN A 142 -4.69 2.23 -23.93
CA ASN A 142 -3.55 1.38 -23.62
C ASN A 142 -2.24 1.75 -24.35
N ASP A 143 -2.13 2.94 -24.96
CA ASP A 143 -0.84 3.43 -25.45
C ASP A 143 0.14 3.70 -24.28
N ASN A 144 1.31 3.06 -24.29
CA ASN A 144 2.40 3.41 -23.37
C ASN A 144 2.96 4.79 -23.70
N LEU A 145 3.09 5.66 -22.69
CA LEU A 145 3.57 7.03 -22.85
C LEU A 145 5.09 7.12 -22.70
N GLY A 146 5.59 6.79 -21.51
CA GLY A 146 7.00 6.90 -21.16
C GLY A 146 7.32 6.16 -19.87
N ASN A 147 8.59 5.79 -19.72
CA ASN A 147 9.07 4.97 -18.61
C ASN A 147 10.29 5.61 -17.96
N LEU A 148 10.41 5.44 -16.64
CA LEU A 148 11.67 5.55 -15.92
C LEU A 148 12.13 4.13 -15.56
N VAL A 149 13.24 3.69 -16.14
CA VAL A 149 13.69 2.30 -16.10
C VAL A 149 14.96 2.17 -15.28
N PHE A 150 14.95 1.30 -14.27
CA PHE A 150 16.08 1.03 -13.39
C PHE A 150 16.73 -0.30 -13.77
N ARG A 151 17.93 -0.23 -14.35
CA ARG A 151 18.71 -1.39 -14.80
C ARG A 151 20.01 -1.53 -14.01
N GLY A 152 20.43 -2.78 -13.84
CA GLY A 152 21.73 -3.13 -13.26
C GLY A 152 22.25 -4.42 -13.90
N GLN A 153 23.51 -4.78 -13.64
CA GLN A 153 24.00 -6.10 -14.02
C GLN A 153 23.49 -7.15 -13.03
N ASP A 154 23.22 -8.36 -13.51
CA ASP A 154 23.12 -9.55 -12.66
C ASP A 154 24.51 -10.15 -12.36
N ASP A 155 24.55 -11.27 -11.64
CA ASP A 155 25.78 -11.99 -11.29
C ASP A 155 26.44 -12.71 -12.48
N ASN A 156 25.77 -12.75 -13.62
CA ASN A 156 26.28 -13.20 -14.91
C ASN A 156 26.82 -12.04 -15.77
N GLY A 157 26.65 -10.79 -15.34
CA GLY A 157 27.07 -9.58 -16.06
C GLY A 157 26.06 -9.10 -17.11
N ASP A 158 24.90 -9.76 -17.20
CA ASP A 158 23.84 -9.39 -18.12
C ASP A 158 23.05 -8.19 -17.56
N ALA A 159 22.65 -7.26 -18.43
CA ALA A 159 21.85 -6.11 -18.02
C ALA A 159 20.39 -6.52 -17.76
N VAL A 160 19.93 -6.36 -16.54
CA VAL A 160 18.58 -6.71 -16.06
C VAL A 160 17.81 -5.46 -15.67
N GLU A 161 16.53 -5.43 -16.03
CA GLU A 161 15.56 -4.45 -15.54
C GLU A 161 15.00 -4.92 -14.19
N TYR A 162 15.27 -4.15 -13.13
CA TYR A 162 14.88 -4.53 -11.77
C TYR A 162 13.61 -3.81 -11.30
N ALA A 163 13.39 -2.58 -11.77
CA ALA A 163 12.21 -1.80 -11.46
C ALA A 163 11.91 -0.81 -12.59
N THR A 164 10.65 -0.43 -12.71
CA THR A 164 10.18 0.58 -13.67
C THR A 164 9.02 1.38 -13.10
N ILE A 165 8.99 2.67 -13.43
CA ILE A 165 7.79 3.51 -13.33
C ILE A 165 7.28 3.68 -14.75
N ALA A 166 6.06 3.21 -15.04
CA ALA A 166 5.49 3.22 -16.38
C ALA A 166 4.20 4.02 -16.42
N ALA A 167 4.07 4.91 -17.40
CA ALA A 167 2.85 5.66 -17.66
C ALA A 167 2.15 5.15 -18.94
N GLN A 168 0.83 5.08 -18.90
CA GLN A 168 -0.01 4.58 -20.00
C GLN A 168 -1.33 5.36 -20.08
N ILE A 169 -1.91 5.46 -21.26
CA ILE A 169 -3.29 5.95 -21.47
C ILE A 169 -4.26 4.83 -21.11
N ALA A 170 -5.20 5.05 -20.19
CA ALA A 170 -6.29 4.12 -19.92
C ALA A 170 -7.47 4.34 -20.89
N ASP A 171 -7.89 5.60 -21.04
CA ASP A 171 -8.91 6.03 -22.00
C ASP A 171 -8.39 7.27 -22.73
N ALA A 172 -8.31 7.20 -24.06
CA ALA A 172 -7.91 8.30 -24.94
C ALA A 172 -9.08 9.17 -25.38
N SER A 173 -10.30 8.81 -25.00
CA SER A 173 -11.54 9.45 -25.45
C SER A 173 -11.65 10.86 -24.90
N ASN A 174 -11.91 11.81 -25.81
CA ASN A 174 -12.00 13.22 -25.48
C ASN A 174 -13.07 13.46 -24.40
N THR A 175 -12.70 14.16 -23.32
CA THR A 175 -13.52 14.47 -22.12
C THR A 175 -13.76 13.32 -21.14
N SER A 176 -13.20 12.13 -21.38
CA SER A 176 -13.18 11.01 -20.44
C SER A 176 -11.78 10.42 -20.27
N GLU A 177 -10.75 11.24 -20.46
CA GLU A 177 -9.37 10.76 -20.47
C GLU A 177 -8.96 10.20 -19.10
N ASP A 178 -8.49 8.96 -19.10
CA ASP A 178 -7.98 8.28 -17.92
C ASP A 178 -6.50 7.93 -18.09
N GLY A 179 -5.75 8.06 -17.00
CA GLY A 179 -4.33 7.70 -16.94
C GLY A 179 -4.08 6.44 -16.12
N ILE A 180 -2.98 5.75 -16.44
CA ILE A 180 -2.39 4.70 -15.61
C ILE A 180 -0.95 5.10 -15.26
N LEU A 181 -0.59 4.93 -13.99
CA LEU A 181 0.80 4.93 -13.52
C LEU A 181 1.07 3.64 -12.74
N ASP A 182 2.02 2.85 -13.21
CA ASP A 182 2.45 1.61 -12.58
C ASP A 182 3.81 1.76 -11.89
N LEU A 183 3.89 1.26 -10.65
CA LEU A 183 5.13 0.99 -9.94
C LEU A 183 5.44 -0.49 -10.04
N MET A 184 6.48 -0.83 -10.78
CA MET A 184 6.78 -2.21 -11.20
C MET A 184 8.09 -2.70 -10.60
N SER A 185 8.14 -3.99 -10.27
CA SER A 185 9.38 -4.65 -9.85
C SER A 185 9.50 -6.06 -10.42
N THR A 186 10.74 -6.47 -10.69
CA THR A 186 11.05 -7.81 -11.19
C THR A 186 11.14 -8.80 -10.03
N ALA A 187 10.34 -9.86 -10.09
CA ALA A 187 10.43 -11.01 -9.19
C ALA A 187 10.68 -12.27 -10.02
N ALA A 188 11.75 -13.01 -9.70
CA ALA A 188 12.15 -14.22 -10.41
C ALA A 188 12.16 -14.07 -11.96
N GLY A 189 12.70 -12.95 -12.45
CA GLY A 189 12.79 -12.64 -13.88
C GLY A 189 11.51 -12.11 -14.54
N THR A 190 10.41 -11.96 -13.79
CA THR A 190 9.16 -11.40 -14.31
C THR A 190 8.91 -10.01 -13.73
N LEU A 191 8.87 -9.00 -14.60
CA LEU A 191 8.42 -7.66 -14.24
C LEU A 191 6.89 -7.65 -14.13
N ALA A 192 6.36 -7.12 -13.03
CA ALA A 192 4.93 -6.92 -12.86
C ALA A 192 4.63 -5.67 -12.03
N SER A 193 3.44 -5.11 -12.23
CA SER A 193 2.93 -4.02 -11.39
C SER A 193 2.72 -4.51 -9.97
N ARG A 194 3.10 -3.69 -9.00
CA ARG A 194 2.88 -3.91 -7.56
C ARG A 194 1.85 -2.94 -7.03
N ILE A 195 1.94 -1.69 -7.47
CA ILE A 195 0.97 -0.64 -7.19
C ILE A 195 0.61 0.00 -8.54
N ARG A 196 -0.69 0.12 -8.78
CA ARG A 196 -1.26 0.77 -9.94
C ARG A 196 -2.13 1.93 -9.51
N LEU A 197 -1.88 3.12 -10.06
CA LEU A 197 -2.84 4.22 -10.07
C LEU A 197 -3.59 4.13 -11.40
N LYS A 198 -4.92 4.00 -11.38
CA LYS A 198 -5.75 3.92 -12.59
C LYS A 198 -6.98 4.79 -12.40
N SER A 199 -7.12 5.83 -13.23
CA SER A 199 -8.18 6.83 -13.07
C SER A 199 -8.18 7.37 -11.62
N GLU A 200 -9.28 7.17 -10.90
CA GLU A 200 -9.49 7.58 -9.51
C GLU A 200 -9.11 6.53 -8.44
N PHE A 201 -8.57 5.37 -8.82
CA PHE A 201 -8.34 4.24 -7.91
C PHE A 201 -6.87 3.82 -7.76
N VAL A 202 -6.58 3.19 -6.62
CA VAL A 202 -5.29 2.52 -6.32
C VAL A 202 -5.48 1.01 -6.25
N GLY A 203 -4.79 0.28 -7.11
CA GLY A 203 -4.67 -1.18 -7.05
C GLY A 203 -3.36 -1.61 -6.40
N VAL A 204 -3.42 -2.53 -5.44
CA VAL A 204 -2.25 -3.23 -4.89
C VAL A 204 -2.36 -4.70 -5.27
N HIS A 205 -1.45 -5.15 -6.13
CA HIS A 205 -1.55 -6.44 -6.81
C HIS A 205 -2.88 -6.63 -7.59
N GLU A 206 -3.49 -5.52 -8.01
CA GLU A 206 -4.75 -5.46 -8.73
C GLU A 206 -4.59 -4.58 -9.97
N ALA A 207 -4.91 -5.12 -11.14
CA ALA A 207 -4.74 -4.44 -12.42
C ALA A 207 -5.96 -3.56 -12.79
N ASP A 208 -7.13 -3.94 -12.30
CA ASP A 208 -8.42 -3.30 -12.56
C ASP A 208 -9.13 -3.00 -11.23
N PRO A 209 -8.61 -2.08 -10.42
CA PRO A 209 -9.20 -1.75 -9.13
C PRO A 209 -10.63 -1.23 -9.31
N THR A 210 -11.54 -1.69 -8.44
CA THR A 210 -12.96 -1.26 -8.42
C THR A 210 -13.33 -0.54 -7.12
N PHE A 211 -12.36 -0.34 -6.24
CA PHE A 211 -12.48 0.36 -4.98
C PHE A 211 -11.38 1.44 -4.91
N PRO A 212 -11.57 2.53 -4.14
CA PRO A 212 -10.55 3.57 -3.95
C PRO A 212 -9.16 3.01 -3.63
N LEU A 213 -9.12 1.99 -2.76
CA LEU A 213 -7.98 1.11 -2.57
C LEU A 213 -8.46 -0.33 -2.73
N HIS A 214 -8.00 -1.02 -3.78
CA HIS A 214 -8.29 -2.44 -4.00
C HIS A 214 -7.01 -3.25 -3.83
N LEU A 215 -6.97 -4.06 -2.77
CA LEU A 215 -5.91 -5.03 -2.51
C LEU A 215 -6.41 -6.42 -2.92
N PHE A 216 -5.70 -7.07 -3.83
CA PHE A 216 -6.00 -8.42 -4.27
C PHE A 216 -4.89 -9.40 -3.84
N SER A 217 -5.27 -10.62 -3.49
CA SER A 217 -4.33 -11.71 -3.18
C SER A 217 -4.93 -13.06 -3.57
N ASP A 218 -4.10 -13.93 -4.13
CA ASP A 218 -4.36 -15.34 -4.38
C ASP A 218 -3.52 -16.27 -3.48
N ASP A 219 -2.85 -15.71 -2.47
CA ASP A 219 -2.09 -16.44 -1.45
C ASP A 219 -2.98 -16.80 -0.25
N ALA A 220 -2.64 -17.91 0.42
CA ALA A 220 -3.22 -18.31 1.69
C ALA A 220 -2.75 -17.47 2.89
N THR A 221 -1.75 -16.59 2.70
CA THR A 221 -1.31 -15.64 3.72
C THR A 221 -2.24 -14.41 3.80
N ALA A 222 -2.14 -13.65 4.90
CA ALA A 222 -2.95 -12.44 5.06
C ALA A 222 -2.51 -11.36 4.06
N ALA A 223 -3.44 -10.90 3.22
CA ALA A 223 -3.17 -9.83 2.26
C ALA A 223 -2.80 -8.51 2.95
N PHE A 224 -3.40 -8.21 4.11
CA PHE A 224 -3.14 -7.00 4.90
C PHE A 224 -2.64 -7.37 6.29
N CYS A 225 -1.48 -6.81 6.67
CA CYS A 225 -0.86 -7.02 7.97
C CYS A 225 -0.41 -5.67 8.55
N ILE A 226 -0.80 -5.41 9.80
CA ILE A 226 -0.32 -4.27 10.59
C ILE A 226 0.35 -4.85 11.83
N GLU A 227 1.62 -4.54 12.06
CA GLU A 227 2.42 -5.08 13.16
C GLU A 227 3.14 -3.98 13.93
N SER A 228 3.40 -4.21 15.21
CA SER A 228 4.15 -3.29 16.07
C SER A 228 5.09 -4.05 17.01
N ASN A 229 6.31 -3.52 17.16
CA ASN A 229 7.33 -4.00 18.11
C ASN A 229 7.37 -3.18 19.40
N LEU A 230 6.28 -2.47 19.73
CA LEU A 230 6.23 -1.59 20.90
C LEU A 230 6.31 -2.41 22.21
N ASP A 231 7.39 -2.25 22.96
CA ASP A 231 7.58 -2.85 24.29
C ASP A 231 6.99 -1.95 25.39
N SER A 232 5.65 -1.83 25.40
CA SER A 232 4.90 -1.02 26.34
C SER A 232 3.47 -1.56 26.50
N SER A 233 2.77 -1.15 27.56
CA SER A 233 1.35 -1.47 27.78
C SER A 233 0.38 -0.62 26.94
N GLY A 234 0.90 0.21 26.02
CA GLY A 234 0.08 1.05 25.14
C GLY A 234 -0.47 0.29 23.93
N SER A 235 -1.51 0.84 23.30
CA SER A 235 -2.00 0.34 22.02
C SER A 235 -1.01 0.62 20.89
N SER A 236 -0.94 -0.28 19.91
CA SER A 236 -0.12 -0.11 18.71
C SER A 236 -0.61 -1.06 17.61
N ALA A 237 -0.22 -0.79 16.35
CA ALA A 237 -0.80 -1.45 15.17
C ALA A 237 -2.33 -1.29 15.07
N ASP A 238 -2.83 -0.12 15.49
CA ASP A 238 -4.26 0.19 15.51
C ASP A 238 -4.82 0.34 14.10
N LEU A 239 -6.09 -0.06 13.93
CA LEU A 239 -6.89 0.24 12.76
C LEU A 239 -7.98 1.23 13.16
N VAL A 240 -7.97 2.41 12.53
CA VAL A 240 -8.86 3.52 12.87
C VAL A 240 -9.86 3.73 11.75
N PHE A 241 -11.14 3.73 12.11
CA PHE A 241 -12.25 3.99 11.21
C PHE A 241 -12.96 5.28 11.64
N ILE A 242 -13.14 6.22 10.70
CA ILE A 242 -13.71 7.53 10.98
C ILE A 242 -14.79 7.83 9.94
N HIS A 243 -15.97 8.21 10.42
CA HIS A 243 -17.04 8.75 9.59
C HIS A 243 -17.23 10.24 9.92
N ASN A 244 -16.87 11.11 8.97
CA ASN A 244 -17.03 12.55 9.12
C ASN A 244 -18.27 13.02 8.36
N ARG A 245 -19.14 13.79 9.01
CA ARG A 245 -20.28 14.46 8.36
C ARG A 245 -19.93 15.82 7.73
N GLY A 246 -18.79 15.86 7.05
CA GLY A 246 -18.20 17.10 6.53
C GLY A 246 -17.82 18.10 7.64
N ASP A 247 -17.37 19.28 7.24
CA ASP A 247 -16.67 20.23 8.13
C ASP A 247 -17.54 20.85 9.25
N ALA A 248 -18.86 20.72 9.20
CA ALA A 248 -19.78 21.36 10.15
C ALA A 248 -20.84 20.42 10.76
N GLY A 249 -20.83 19.13 10.39
CA GLY A 249 -21.80 18.17 10.90
C GLY A 249 -21.35 17.55 12.22
N ALA A 250 -22.05 17.82 13.32
CA ALA A 250 -21.93 17.02 14.55
C ALA A 250 -22.33 15.55 14.28
N GLY A 251 -21.95 14.61 15.16
CA GLY A 251 -22.53 13.26 15.19
C GLY A 251 -24.04 13.30 15.52
N GLN A 252 -24.76 12.24 15.18
CA GLN A 252 -26.20 12.10 15.45
C GLN A 252 -26.42 10.68 15.94
N ASP A 253 -27.44 10.55 16.77
CA ASP A 253 -27.98 9.28 17.20
C ASP A 253 -28.31 8.42 15.98
N ASN A 254 -27.87 7.18 16.04
CA ASN A 254 -27.96 6.14 15.01
C ASN A 254 -27.09 6.35 13.76
N ASP A 255 -26.09 7.22 13.81
CA ASP A 255 -25.06 7.26 12.77
C ASP A 255 -24.27 5.94 12.74
N VAL A 256 -24.31 5.25 11.60
CA VAL A 256 -23.43 4.11 11.33
C VAL A 256 -22.04 4.66 10.98
N LEU A 257 -21.06 4.37 11.82
CA LEU A 257 -19.69 4.84 11.65
C LEU A 257 -18.97 4.04 10.57
N SER A 258 -18.87 2.73 10.75
CA SER A 258 -18.16 1.87 9.82
C SER A 258 -18.59 0.42 9.98
N THR A 259 -18.49 -0.32 8.88
CA THR A 259 -18.85 -1.73 8.83
C THR A 259 -17.70 -2.53 8.23
N ILE A 260 -17.27 -3.57 8.94
CA ILE A 260 -16.42 -4.62 8.38
C ILE A 260 -17.34 -5.68 7.81
N THR A 261 -17.29 -5.89 6.50
CA THR A 261 -18.18 -6.82 5.78
C THR A 261 -17.44 -8.10 5.38
N PHE A 262 -18.14 -9.23 5.44
CA PHE A 262 -17.62 -10.54 5.06
C PHE A 262 -18.48 -11.11 3.93
N GLN A 263 -17.92 -11.14 2.72
CA GLN A 263 -18.64 -11.49 1.50
C GLN A 263 -18.10 -12.77 0.86
N GLY A 264 -18.96 -13.46 0.14
CA GLY A 264 -18.62 -14.65 -0.63
C GLY A 264 -19.64 -14.91 -1.72
N LYS A 265 -19.33 -15.81 -2.65
CA LYS A 265 -20.33 -16.25 -3.63
C LYS A 265 -21.29 -17.26 -2.99
N ASN A 266 -22.57 -17.17 -3.33
CA ASN A 266 -23.52 -18.22 -3.00
C ASN A 266 -23.28 -19.49 -3.84
N ASP A 267 -24.06 -20.54 -3.56
CA ASP A 267 -24.03 -21.81 -4.29
C ASP A 267 -25.08 -21.90 -5.42
N GLY A 268 -25.89 -20.85 -5.58
CA GLY A 268 -26.95 -20.79 -6.58
C GLY A 268 -26.42 -20.46 -7.97
N ALA A 269 -26.68 -21.33 -8.95
CA ALA A 269 -26.79 -20.88 -10.32
C ALA A 269 -28.07 -20.05 -10.43
N ASN A 270 -27.98 -18.74 -10.64
CA ASN A 270 -29.19 -17.96 -10.92
C ASN A 270 -29.85 -18.51 -12.19
N GLU A 271 -31.18 -18.62 -12.17
CA GLU A 271 -31.93 -18.93 -13.38
C GLU A 271 -31.62 -17.84 -14.43
N SER A 272 -30.99 -18.28 -15.52
CA SER A 272 -30.38 -17.49 -16.60
C SER A 272 -29.09 -16.74 -16.20
N ASP A 273 -27.96 -17.30 -16.63
CA ASP A 273 -26.55 -16.95 -16.38
C ASP A 273 -25.87 -17.55 -15.13
N THR A 274 -24.93 -18.45 -15.41
CA THR A 274 -24.30 -19.46 -14.55
C THR A 274 -23.27 -18.91 -13.56
N VAL A 275 -23.40 -17.68 -13.09
CA VAL A 275 -22.45 -17.09 -12.14
C VAL A 275 -23.12 -16.96 -10.78
N PRO A 276 -22.61 -17.65 -9.74
CA PRO A 276 -23.15 -17.47 -8.41
C PRO A 276 -22.96 -16.03 -7.93
N ALA A 277 -24.01 -15.49 -7.30
CA ALA A 277 -24.08 -14.10 -6.87
C ALA A 277 -23.18 -13.86 -5.65
N GLY A 278 -22.55 -12.69 -5.60
CA GLY A 278 -21.89 -12.21 -4.38
C GLY A 278 -22.94 -11.92 -3.31
N VAL A 279 -22.70 -12.41 -2.10
CA VAL A 279 -23.58 -12.27 -0.94
C VAL A 279 -22.72 -11.87 0.26
N GLU A 280 -23.20 -10.88 1.01
CA GLU A 280 -22.67 -10.57 2.34
C GLU A 280 -23.23 -11.56 3.35
N TYR A 281 -22.35 -12.26 4.04
CA TYR A 281 -22.72 -13.31 4.98
C TYR A 281 -22.67 -12.86 6.44
N ALA A 282 -21.83 -11.86 6.75
CA ALA A 282 -21.71 -11.30 8.07
C ALA A 282 -21.16 -9.88 8.02
N ALA A 283 -21.42 -9.13 9.10
CA ALA A 283 -20.88 -7.79 9.31
C ALA A 283 -20.58 -7.52 10.78
N ILE A 284 -19.61 -6.63 11.02
CA ILE A 284 -19.38 -5.97 12.30
C ILE A 284 -19.60 -4.49 12.07
N GLU A 285 -20.65 -3.94 12.66
CA GLU A 285 -21.09 -2.56 12.44
C GLU A 285 -20.95 -1.75 13.72
N ALA A 286 -20.30 -0.59 13.64
CA ALA A 286 -20.21 0.37 14.73
C ALA A 286 -21.20 1.53 14.52
N VAL A 287 -21.93 1.90 15.56
CA VAL A 287 -23.01 2.90 15.51
C VAL A 287 -22.91 3.84 16.71
N ILE A 288 -23.20 5.13 16.51
CA ILE A 288 -23.45 6.08 17.60
C ILE A 288 -24.88 5.89 18.10
N ILE A 289 -25.07 5.61 19.38
CA ILE A 289 -26.42 5.47 19.98
C ILE A 289 -26.92 6.80 20.52
N ASP A 290 -26.05 7.53 21.21
CA ASP A 290 -26.30 8.89 21.68
C ASP A 290 -25.09 9.74 21.27
N ALA A 291 -25.34 10.80 20.52
CA ALA A 291 -24.32 11.76 20.11
C ALA A 291 -24.31 13.04 20.97
N SER A 292 -25.16 13.07 22.01
CA SER A 292 -25.29 14.22 22.89
C SER A 292 -24.05 14.40 23.77
N ASP A 293 -23.64 15.65 23.94
CA ASP A 293 -22.47 16.05 24.73
C ASP A 293 -22.59 15.54 26.17
N ASP A 294 -21.50 14.93 26.68
CA ASP A 294 -21.38 14.28 27.99
C ASP A 294 -22.21 12.99 28.18
N THR A 295 -22.97 12.54 27.18
CA THR A 295 -23.73 11.28 27.23
C THR A 295 -23.46 10.38 26.02
N GLU A 296 -22.30 10.53 25.39
CA GLU A 296 -21.99 9.81 24.16
C GLU A 296 -21.91 8.30 24.37
N ASP A 297 -22.73 7.58 23.61
CA ASP A 297 -22.81 6.13 23.67
C ASP A 297 -22.51 5.52 22.30
N GLY A 298 -21.67 4.50 22.29
CA GLY A 298 -21.38 3.68 21.11
C GLY A 298 -21.98 2.28 21.23
N GLN A 299 -22.31 1.68 20.09
CA GLN A 299 -22.71 0.28 20.00
C GLN A 299 -21.96 -0.44 18.88
N ILE A 300 -21.63 -1.70 19.14
CA ILE A 300 -21.16 -2.64 18.11
C ILE A 300 -22.25 -3.69 17.89
N ASN A 301 -22.65 -3.88 16.63
CA ASN A 301 -23.58 -4.90 16.17
C ASN A 301 -22.82 -6.03 15.47
N LEU A 302 -23.09 -7.27 15.90
CA LEU A 302 -22.63 -8.47 15.21
C LEU A 302 -23.79 -9.02 14.37
N GLN A 303 -23.64 -8.91 13.06
CA GLN A 303 -24.70 -9.21 12.10
C GLN A 303 -24.36 -10.47 11.29
N VAL A 304 -25.38 -11.28 11.00
CA VAL A 304 -25.26 -12.47 10.14
C VAL A 304 -26.41 -12.51 9.15
N MET A 305 -26.17 -13.11 7.99
CA MET A 305 -27.22 -13.34 6.99
C MET A 305 -28.17 -14.45 7.48
N ASP A 306 -29.46 -14.12 7.63
CA ASP A 306 -30.55 -15.06 7.87
C ASP A 306 -31.63 -14.90 6.80
N ALA A 307 -31.86 -15.96 6.03
CA ALA A 307 -32.89 -16.04 4.99
C ALA A 307 -33.00 -14.83 4.03
N GLY A 308 -31.88 -14.20 3.69
CA GLY A 308 -31.82 -13.08 2.74
C GLY A 308 -31.79 -11.68 3.38
N SER A 309 -31.74 -11.58 4.70
CA SER A 309 -31.50 -10.32 5.42
C SER A 309 -30.33 -10.46 6.39
N LEU A 310 -29.50 -9.42 6.52
CA LEU A 310 -28.59 -9.32 7.65
C LEU A 310 -29.41 -9.02 8.92
N THR A 311 -29.19 -9.79 9.97
CA THR A 311 -29.84 -9.63 11.28
C THR A 311 -28.79 -9.44 12.37
N THR A 312 -28.99 -8.46 13.25
CA THR A 312 -28.15 -8.29 14.44
C THR A 312 -28.46 -9.39 15.44
N GLN A 313 -27.50 -10.29 15.64
CA GLN A 313 -27.64 -11.39 16.61
C GLN A 313 -27.25 -10.94 18.02
N ILE A 314 -26.22 -10.09 18.11
CA ILE A 314 -25.71 -9.53 19.35
C ILE A 314 -25.47 -8.04 19.15
N SER A 315 -25.97 -7.22 20.06
CA SER A 315 -25.51 -5.83 20.20
C SER A 315 -24.78 -5.64 21.52
N VAL A 316 -23.66 -4.93 21.47
CA VAL A 316 -22.86 -4.55 22.64
C VAL A 316 -22.96 -3.05 22.79
N GLY A 317 -23.78 -2.61 23.73
CA GLY A 317 -23.94 -1.21 24.11
C GLY A 317 -23.21 -0.86 25.41
N PRO A 318 -23.33 0.39 25.89
CA PRO A 318 -22.66 0.88 27.10
C PRO A 318 -23.13 0.16 28.37
N ASP A 319 -24.43 -0.14 28.46
CA ASP A 319 -25.06 -0.69 29.67
C ASP A 319 -25.36 -2.19 29.60
N ALA A 320 -25.47 -2.75 28.38
CA ALA A 320 -25.94 -4.11 28.18
C ALA A 320 -25.37 -4.76 26.92
N ILE A 321 -25.25 -6.09 26.98
CA ILE A 321 -25.16 -6.95 25.81
C ILE A 321 -26.56 -7.51 25.57
N THR A 322 -27.13 -7.27 24.40
CA THR A 322 -28.47 -7.74 24.04
C THR A 322 -28.37 -8.85 23.00
N LEU A 323 -29.14 -9.92 23.19
CA LEU A 323 -29.33 -10.98 22.21
C LEU A 323 -30.59 -10.65 21.39
N GLY A 324 -30.51 -10.83 20.07
CA GLY A 324 -31.67 -10.74 19.20
C GLY A 324 -32.74 -11.77 19.57
N ASP A 325 -33.97 -11.54 19.11
CA ASP A 325 -35.07 -12.48 19.34
C ASP A 325 -34.73 -13.87 18.80
N ALA A 326 -35.11 -14.90 19.56
CA ALA A 326 -34.82 -16.31 19.25
C ALA A 326 -33.32 -16.67 19.12
N VAL A 327 -32.41 -15.77 19.50
CA VAL A 327 -30.99 -16.09 19.65
C VAL A 327 -30.77 -16.79 20.99
N ASN A 328 -30.28 -18.03 20.93
CA ASN A 328 -30.08 -18.87 22.10
C ASN A 328 -28.60 -18.99 22.47
N LEU A 329 -28.32 -19.12 23.76
CA LEU A 329 -27.02 -19.59 24.24
C LEU A 329 -26.97 -21.12 24.13
N VAL A 330 -26.29 -21.64 23.11
CA VAL A 330 -26.13 -23.09 22.89
C VAL A 330 -24.73 -23.51 23.30
N PHE A 331 -24.61 -24.52 24.16
CA PHE A 331 -23.35 -25.01 24.72
C PHE A 331 -22.99 -26.40 24.19
N ASN A 332 -21.69 -26.76 24.25
CA ASN A 332 -21.24 -28.09 23.84
C ASN A 332 -21.63 -29.19 24.85
N THR A 333 -21.52 -30.46 24.45
CA THR A 333 -22.03 -31.61 25.23
C THR A 333 -20.98 -32.34 26.07
N THR A 334 -19.72 -31.89 26.09
CA THR A 334 -18.62 -32.65 26.71
C THR A 334 -18.33 -32.18 28.14
N THR A 335 -17.58 -31.09 28.30
CA THR A 335 -17.08 -30.64 29.61
C THR A 335 -18.08 -29.74 30.35
N GLY A 336 -19.13 -29.27 29.65
CA GLY A 336 -20.09 -28.29 30.17
C GLY A 336 -19.51 -26.88 30.25
N THR A 337 -20.39 -25.88 30.35
CA THR A 337 -20.02 -24.46 30.45
C THR A 337 -20.42 -23.92 31.81
N LYS A 338 -19.55 -23.11 32.43
CA LYS A 338 -19.89 -22.35 33.63
C LYS A 338 -20.40 -20.97 33.24
N ILE A 339 -21.50 -20.54 33.86
CA ILE A 339 -21.93 -19.14 33.88
C ILE A 339 -21.52 -18.60 35.25
N GLY A 340 -20.53 -17.71 35.26
CA GLY A 340 -19.78 -17.35 36.47
C GLY A 340 -18.70 -18.37 36.84
N THR A 341 -17.48 -17.90 37.08
CA THR A 341 -16.28 -18.68 37.39
C THR A 341 -15.78 -18.50 38.84
N SER A 342 -16.30 -17.51 39.57
CA SER A 342 -15.97 -17.23 40.98
C SER A 342 -17.22 -17.15 41.85
N THR A 343 -17.12 -17.54 43.11
CA THR A 343 -18.22 -17.43 44.09
C THR A 343 -18.58 -15.99 44.40
N THR A 344 -17.76 -15.01 44.01
CA THR A 344 -18.01 -13.57 44.19
C THR A 344 -18.72 -12.92 43.01
N GLN A 345 -18.84 -13.61 41.87
CA GLN A 345 -19.61 -13.11 40.74
C GLN A 345 -21.11 -13.27 41.02
N LYS A 346 -21.88 -12.29 40.55
CA LYS A 346 -23.32 -12.23 40.79
C LYS A 346 -24.08 -12.59 39.54
N LEU A 347 -25.17 -13.33 39.71
CA LEU A 347 -26.11 -13.68 38.65
C LEU A 347 -27.53 -13.37 39.13
N ALA A 348 -28.41 -13.05 38.19
CA ALA A 348 -29.84 -12.91 38.39
C ALA A 348 -30.60 -13.50 37.21
N PHE A 349 -31.82 -13.94 37.46
CA PHE A 349 -32.80 -14.32 36.44
C PHE A 349 -34.07 -13.48 36.59
N PHE A 350 -34.78 -13.22 35.49
CA PHE A 350 -36.10 -12.56 35.46
C PHE A 350 -36.23 -11.32 36.38
N ASN A 351 -35.45 -10.28 36.12
CA ASN A 351 -35.48 -8.99 36.86
C ASN A 351 -35.26 -9.11 38.39
N SER A 352 -34.67 -10.21 38.87
CA SER A 352 -34.24 -10.32 40.27
C SER A 352 -32.94 -9.54 40.52
N THR A 353 -32.67 -9.20 41.79
CA THR A 353 -31.40 -8.58 42.17
C THR A 353 -30.26 -9.58 41.99
N PRO A 354 -29.16 -9.24 41.29
CA PRO A 354 -28.01 -10.12 41.17
C PRO A 354 -27.43 -10.52 42.53
N VAL A 355 -27.29 -11.82 42.76
CA VAL A 355 -26.71 -12.38 43.99
C VAL A 355 -25.51 -13.28 43.69
N VAL A 356 -24.61 -13.37 44.66
CA VAL A 356 -23.50 -14.32 44.64
C VAL A 356 -24.00 -15.76 44.80
N GLN A 357 -23.12 -16.73 44.60
CA GLN A 357 -23.43 -18.14 44.87
C GLN A 357 -23.98 -18.29 46.31
N GLN A 358 -25.19 -18.83 46.42
CA GLN A 358 -25.84 -19.03 47.71
C GLN A 358 -25.16 -20.13 48.51
N SER A 359 -25.16 -19.96 49.84
CA SER A 359 -24.71 -21.01 50.75
C SER A 359 -25.61 -22.23 50.63
N ALA A 360 -25.03 -23.42 50.73
CA ALA A 360 -25.80 -24.66 50.73
C ALA A 360 -26.75 -24.69 51.95
N ILE A 361 -28.00 -25.10 51.71
CA ILE A 361 -28.91 -25.46 52.80
C ILE A 361 -28.37 -26.73 53.45
N ALA A 362 -28.25 -26.73 54.79
CA ALA A 362 -27.70 -27.86 55.51
C ALA A 362 -28.50 -29.15 55.28
N ASN A 363 -27.82 -30.26 54.96
CA ASN A 363 -28.45 -31.57 54.73
C ASN A 363 -29.25 -32.05 55.96
N ILE A 364 -30.37 -32.74 55.74
CA ILE A 364 -31.01 -33.58 56.78
C ILE A 364 -30.19 -34.87 56.88
N THR A 365 -29.58 -35.15 58.04
CA THR A 365 -28.83 -36.39 58.25
C THR A 365 -29.83 -37.53 58.54
N THR A 366 -29.88 -38.56 57.69
CA THR A 366 -30.90 -39.63 57.75
C THR A 366 -30.42 -40.94 58.37
N THR A 367 -29.24 -40.98 59.00
CA THR A 367 -28.70 -42.22 59.57
C THR A 367 -28.64 -42.14 61.09
N ALA A 368 -29.75 -42.43 61.75
CA ALA A 368 -29.74 -42.81 63.15
C ALA A 368 -30.54 -44.10 63.32
N SER A 369 -29.87 -45.25 63.41
CA SER A 369 -30.46 -46.48 63.96
C SER A 369 -30.76 -46.34 65.47
N SER A 370 -30.18 -45.32 66.12
CA SER A 370 -30.57 -44.68 67.39
C SER A 370 -29.82 -43.33 67.51
N GLY A 371 -30.44 -42.26 68.05
CA GLY A 371 -29.76 -40.97 68.29
C GLY A 371 -30.60 -39.70 68.01
N THR A 372 -30.03 -38.53 68.33
CA THR A 372 -30.66 -37.20 68.17
C THR A 372 -30.85 -36.84 66.71
N LEU A 373 -32.09 -36.54 66.31
CA LEU A 373 -32.33 -35.83 65.05
C LEU A 373 -32.11 -34.33 65.29
N PRO A 374 -31.51 -33.59 64.35
CA PRO A 374 -31.48 -32.14 64.40
C PRO A 374 -32.90 -31.64 64.15
N THR A 375 -33.50 -31.10 65.21
CA THR A 375 -34.78 -30.40 65.15
C THR A 375 -34.48 -28.90 65.26
N ALA A 376 -35.27 -28.04 64.61
CA ALA A 376 -35.04 -26.60 64.55
C ALA A 376 -34.82 -25.93 65.92
N ASN A 377 -35.31 -26.53 67.02
CA ASN A 377 -35.16 -26.03 68.39
C ASN A 377 -34.33 -26.92 69.33
N GLY A 378 -33.69 -27.97 68.82
CA GLY A 378 -32.94 -28.91 69.63
C GLY A 378 -33.82 -29.78 70.54
N SER A 379 -33.47 -31.06 70.61
CA SER A 379 -33.89 -32.00 71.65
C SER A 379 -35.22 -32.74 71.42
N ILE A 380 -35.31 -33.50 70.32
CA ILE A 380 -35.94 -34.83 70.40
C ILE A 380 -34.91 -35.88 69.97
N THR A 381 -34.55 -36.76 70.92
CA THR A 381 -33.70 -37.92 70.63
C THR A 381 -34.57 -39.05 70.15
N VAL A 382 -34.36 -39.54 68.92
CA VAL A 382 -35.10 -40.71 68.45
C VAL A 382 -34.59 -41.94 69.16
N ALA A 383 -35.46 -42.56 69.95
CA ALA A 383 -35.10 -43.72 70.77
C ALA A 383 -34.90 -45.00 69.92
N ASN A 384 -35.72 -45.18 68.88
CA ASN A 384 -35.60 -46.28 67.91
C ASN A 384 -36.27 -45.89 66.59
N ALA A 385 -35.48 -45.72 65.53
CA ALA A 385 -36.00 -45.37 64.21
C ALA A 385 -36.92 -46.44 63.59
N ALA A 386 -36.87 -47.69 64.07
CA ALA A 386 -37.78 -48.76 63.65
C ALA A 386 -39.16 -48.69 64.32
N SER A 387 -39.39 -47.77 65.27
CA SER A 387 -40.67 -47.58 65.96
C SER A 387 -40.83 -46.13 66.41
N ALA A 388 -40.70 -45.19 65.47
CA ALA A 388 -40.87 -43.76 65.75
C ALA A 388 -42.31 -43.45 66.22
N THR A 389 -42.41 -42.59 67.22
CA THR A 389 -43.65 -42.01 67.71
C THR A 389 -44.17 -40.95 66.75
N ASN A 390 -45.48 -40.69 66.80
CA ASN A 390 -46.09 -39.62 66.01
C ASN A 390 -45.45 -38.24 66.29
N ALA A 391 -44.92 -38.02 67.51
CA ALA A 391 -44.24 -36.78 67.88
C ALA A 391 -42.86 -36.66 67.20
N GLU A 392 -42.08 -37.74 67.16
CA GLU A 392 -40.80 -37.78 66.44
C GLU A 392 -40.98 -37.59 64.92
N LEU A 393 -42.06 -38.15 64.35
CA LEU A 393 -42.41 -37.98 62.94
C LEU A 393 -42.85 -36.54 62.62
N LEU A 394 -43.64 -35.91 63.50
CA LEU A 394 -44.11 -34.54 63.30
C LEU A 394 -42.95 -33.54 63.28
N GLU A 395 -42.00 -33.68 64.21
CA GLU A 395 -40.84 -32.78 64.29
C GLU A 395 -39.94 -32.91 63.05
N PHE A 396 -39.82 -34.13 62.53
CA PHE A 396 -39.15 -34.36 61.25
C PHE A 396 -39.87 -33.68 60.08
N CYS A 397 -41.21 -33.72 60.05
CA CYS A 397 -42.00 -32.99 59.06
C CYS A 397 -41.81 -31.48 59.14
N VAL A 398 -41.70 -30.92 60.35
CA VAL A 398 -41.44 -29.47 60.56
C VAL A 398 -40.05 -29.07 60.06
N GLU A 399 -39.03 -29.88 60.32
CA GLU A 399 -37.67 -29.64 59.80
C GLU A 399 -37.65 -29.70 58.26
N LEU A 400 -38.39 -30.66 57.67
CA LEU A 400 -38.55 -30.76 56.22
C LEU A 400 -39.23 -29.51 55.63
N GLU A 401 -40.32 -29.06 56.25
CA GLU A 401 -41.03 -27.84 55.86
C GLU A 401 -40.11 -26.62 55.90
N SER A 402 -39.33 -26.45 56.99
CA SER A 402 -38.39 -25.33 57.13
C SER A 402 -37.32 -25.30 56.03
N LYS A 403 -36.77 -26.46 55.66
CA LYS A 403 -35.78 -26.54 54.57
C LYS A 403 -36.39 -26.31 53.20
N LEU A 404 -37.61 -26.79 52.97
CA LEU A 404 -38.34 -26.52 51.73
C LEU A 404 -38.62 -25.02 51.58
N GLU A 405 -39.07 -24.36 52.64
CA GLU A 405 -39.30 -22.91 52.63
C GLU A 405 -38.02 -22.12 52.42
N SER A 406 -36.89 -22.58 52.99
CA SER A 406 -35.57 -21.99 52.74
C SER A 406 -35.16 -22.12 51.26
N ALA A 407 -35.39 -23.29 50.65
CA ALA A 407 -35.10 -23.52 49.24
C ALA A 407 -36.00 -22.67 48.32
N LEU A 408 -37.30 -22.63 48.60
CA LEU A 408 -38.25 -21.75 47.89
C LEU A 408 -37.86 -20.28 48.05
N GLY A 409 -37.40 -19.88 49.22
CA GLY A 409 -36.82 -18.57 49.47
C GLY A 409 -35.67 -18.26 48.52
N ILE A 410 -34.69 -19.17 48.42
CA ILE A 410 -33.54 -19.01 47.49
C ILE A 410 -34.00 -18.94 46.03
N LEU A 411 -34.93 -19.81 45.61
CA LEU A 411 -35.45 -19.80 44.23
C LEU A 411 -36.16 -18.49 43.88
N ARG A 412 -36.94 -17.92 44.81
CA ARG A 412 -37.54 -16.59 44.68
C ARG A 412 -36.47 -15.49 44.61
N THR A 413 -35.46 -15.53 45.48
CA THR A 413 -34.35 -14.57 45.49
C THR A 413 -33.60 -14.56 44.16
N PHE A 414 -33.44 -15.72 43.52
CA PHE A 414 -32.76 -15.84 42.22
C PHE A 414 -33.68 -15.57 41.02
N GLY A 415 -34.96 -15.25 41.27
CA GLY A 415 -35.96 -14.98 40.24
C GLY A 415 -36.37 -16.21 39.43
N LEU A 416 -36.06 -17.43 39.88
CA LEU A 416 -36.42 -18.66 39.18
C LEU A 416 -37.92 -19.00 39.30
N ILE A 417 -38.56 -18.52 40.37
CA ILE A 417 -40.01 -18.62 40.58
C ILE A 417 -40.56 -17.27 41.06
N ALA A 418 -41.84 -17.01 40.77
CA ALA A 418 -42.52 -15.82 41.24
C ALA A 418 -42.58 -15.79 42.78
N THR A 419 -42.50 -14.58 43.35
CA THR A 419 -42.61 -14.31 44.79
C THR A 419 -44.05 -14.37 45.28
#